data_AF-A0A8H7E848-F1
#
_entry.id   AF-A0A8H7E848-F1
#
_cell.length_a   1.000
_cell.length_b   1.000
_cell.length_c   1.000
_cell.angle_alpha   90.00
_cell.angle_beta   90.00
_cell.angle_gamma   90.00
#
_symmetry.space_group_name_H-M   'P 1'
#
loop_
_entity.id
_entity.type
_entity.pdbx_description
1 polymer ?
#
loop_
_entity_poly.entity_id
_entity_poly.type
_entity_poly.pdbx_seq_one_letter_code
_entity_poly.pdbx_strand_id
1 'polypeptide(L)'
;MMLLTTTSNTPRARAVQFFLRWRAFQAFLVILTFLNLLAFLPPRTYATNFEQEAQTRPSNLSAAREARQHIGRVFIASLLKDNEDLLKGGWSDAVVNLTRALGPENVWVSIHESGSQDGTKRELQVLDLKLSTLGVGHKINMADIGQEMDDIIPDDGPGWITAKGRRLMRRIPWLAGLRNKSIEPLMDLAANNVTFDKILFLNDIIFTSDDALELLSTRDGEYAAACGFDYSRPWPTAAFYDQFATRDSSGEELISLYHPYFAKGGSRDAMLQGSLVPVKSCWSGIAAFDAAPFQNLQHPLRFRAVNDSLAEYYLEASECCLIHYDNPLSIFKGVWMNPKVRVGYNGERYDAVHRPQSWPSTAEITMGLVTSVFARILQVTPRPKVIGQRYDEWAEKSMYHTEIGSDCLVNKMMVVSGKGKWSSVRESS
;
A
#
# COMPACT_ATOMS: atom_id res chain seq x y z
N MET A 1 -46.24 -24.47 -33.97
CA MET A 1 -47.16 -23.31 -34.00
C MET A 1 -46.42 -22.15 -33.32
N MET A 2 -45.90 -21.21 -34.11
CA MET A 2 -45.09 -20.06 -33.65
C MET A 2 -45.94 -19.12 -32.79
N LEU A 3 -45.47 -18.80 -31.58
CA LEU A 3 -45.96 -17.67 -30.78
C LEU A 3 -45.07 -16.45 -31.08
N LEU A 4 -45.51 -15.63 -32.03
CA LEU A 4 -45.01 -14.27 -32.25
C LEU A 4 -45.68 -13.34 -31.23
N THR A 5 -44.93 -12.91 -30.20
CA THR A 5 -45.33 -11.81 -29.33
C THR A 5 -45.02 -10.48 -30.02
N THR A 6 -46.03 -9.86 -30.61
CA THR A 6 -45.97 -8.49 -31.14
C THR A 6 -46.24 -7.49 -30.01
N THR A 7 -45.18 -6.84 -29.49
CA THR A 7 -45.33 -5.66 -28.63
C THR A 7 -45.66 -4.45 -29.51
N SER A 8 -46.93 -4.04 -29.51
CA SER A 8 -47.39 -2.83 -30.20
C SER A 8 -46.88 -1.58 -29.47
N ASN A 9 -45.73 -1.07 -29.89
CA ASN A 9 -45.19 0.21 -29.41
C ASN A 9 -45.99 1.38 -30.00
N THR A 10 -47.03 1.81 -29.28
CA THR A 10 -47.86 2.96 -29.68
C THR A 10 -47.06 4.27 -29.62
N PRO A 11 -47.36 5.26 -30.49
CA PRO A 11 -46.65 6.55 -30.51
C PRO A 11 -46.71 7.29 -29.16
N ARG A 12 -47.79 7.12 -28.40
CA ARG A 12 -47.92 7.64 -27.02
C ARG A 12 -46.91 7.01 -26.06
N ALA A 13 -46.67 5.69 -26.14
CA ALA A 13 -45.71 5.01 -25.28
C ALA A 13 -44.26 5.49 -25.56
N ARG A 14 -43.92 5.75 -26.83
CA ARG A 14 -42.62 6.33 -27.22
C ARG A 14 -42.45 7.77 -26.72
N ALA A 15 -43.51 8.58 -26.80
CA ALA A 15 -43.48 9.96 -26.30
C ALA A 15 -43.31 10.01 -24.77
N VAL A 16 -43.98 9.13 -24.02
CA VAL A 16 -43.83 9.02 -22.56
C VAL A 16 -42.43 8.53 -22.18
N GLN A 17 -41.89 7.51 -22.85
CA GLN A 17 -40.52 7.05 -22.61
C GLN A 17 -39.47 8.11 -22.95
N PHE A 18 -39.67 8.87 -24.02
CA PHE A 18 -38.80 10.00 -24.38
C PHE A 18 -38.86 11.08 -23.31
N PHE A 19 -40.05 11.44 -22.82
CA PHE A 19 -40.22 12.45 -21.79
C PHE A 19 -39.60 12.04 -20.45
N LEU A 20 -39.71 10.76 -20.07
CA LEU A 20 -39.06 10.21 -18.88
C LEU A 20 -37.54 10.19 -19.01
N ARG A 21 -37.00 9.77 -20.16
CA ARG A 21 -35.55 9.82 -20.45
C ARG A 21 -35.02 11.26 -20.47
N TRP A 22 -35.80 12.20 -21.01
CA TRP A 22 -35.47 13.61 -21.03
C TRP A 22 -35.45 14.21 -19.62
N ARG A 23 -36.43 13.87 -18.76
CA ARG A 23 -36.40 14.29 -17.35
C ARG A 23 -35.26 13.67 -16.57
N ALA A 24 -34.92 12.42 -16.81
CA ALA A 24 -33.75 11.78 -16.21
C ALA A 24 -32.43 12.46 -16.64
N PHE A 25 -32.33 12.83 -17.92
CA PHE A 25 -31.19 13.58 -18.47
C PHE A 25 -31.09 14.99 -17.88
N GLN A 26 -32.21 15.69 -17.70
CA GLN A 26 -32.25 17.00 -17.05
C GLN A 26 -31.87 16.90 -15.56
N ALA A 27 -32.35 15.89 -14.84
CA ALA A 27 -31.93 15.63 -13.45
C ALA A 27 -30.43 15.33 -13.36
N PHE A 28 -29.89 14.56 -14.31
CA PHE A 28 -28.45 14.32 -14.43
C PHE A 28 -27.67 15.62 -14.65
N LEU A 29 -28.11 16.51 -15.54
CA LEU A 29 -27.48 17.81 -15.77
C LEU A 29 -27.55 18.73 -14.55
N VAL A 30 -28.65 18.72 -13.80
CA VAL A 30 -28.82 19.49 -12.55
C VAL A 30 -27.89 18.96 -11.44
N ILE A 31 -27.77 17.64 -11.31
CA ILE A 31 -26.81 17.04 -10.36
C ILE A 31 -25.38 17.37 -10.78
N LEU A 32 -25.05 17.24 -12.06
CA LEU A 32 -23.72 17.57 -12.57
C LEU A 32 -23.37 19.04 -12.34
N THR A 33 -24.29 19.96 -12.58
CA THR A 33 -24.09 21.40 -12.33
C THR A 33 -24.03 21.73 -10.85
N PHE A 34 -24.84 21.11 -10.00
CA PHE A 34 -24.79 21.27 -8.54
C PHE A 34 -23.47 20.73 -7.95
N LEU A 35 -22.96 19.60 -8.44
CA LEU A 35 -21.67 19.05 -8.06
C LEU A 35 -20.50 19.95 -8.50
N ASN A 36 -20.60 20.56 -9.69
CA ASN A 36 -19.64 21.58 -10.13
C ASN A 36 -19.71 22.83 -9.23
N LEU A 37 -20.91 23.27 -8.82
CA LEU A 37 -21.07 24.41 -7.90
C LEU A 37 -20.53 24.13 -6.48
N LEU A 38 -20.69 22.90 -5.97
CA LEU A 38 -20.08 22.46 -4.72
C LEU A 38 -18.54 22.42 -4.79
N ALA A 39 -17.97 22.18 -5.97
CA ALA A 39 -16.52 22.25 -6.20
C ALA A 39 -15.96 23.68 -6.23
N PHE A 40 -16.81 24.70 -6.42
CA PHE A 40 -16.45 26.12 -6.33
C PHE A 40 -16.59 26.71 -4.92
N LEU A 41 -17.17 25.99 -3.96
CA LEU A 41 -17.05 26.33 -2.53
C LEU A 41 -15.63 25.99 -2.11
N PRO A 42 -14.79 26.99 -1.76
CA PRO A 42 -13.38 26.75 -1.58
C PRO A 42 -13.18 25.80 -0.39
N PRO A 43 -12.41 24.71 -0.52
CA PRO A 43 -11.88 23.95 0.59
C PRO A 43 -10.72 24.75 1.23
N ARG A 44 -10.94 26.04 1.55
CA ARG A 44 -9.93 26.92 2.14
C ARG A 44 -9.47 26.43 3.51
N THR A 45 -10.17 25.48 4.12
CA THR A 45 -9.84 24.86 5.41
C THR A 45 -8.84 23.71 5.34
N TYR A 46 -8.65 23.06 4.18
CA TYR A 46 -7.84 21.84 4.08
C TYR A 46 -6.34 22.13 3.97
N ALA A 47 -5.96 23.03 3.06
CA ALA A 47 -4.56 23.45 2.90
C ALA A 47 -4.04 24.20 4.13
N THR A 48 -4.91 24.97 4.81
CA THR A 48 -4.53 25.76 5.99
C THR A 48 -4.18 24.90 7.20
N ASN A 49 -4.84 23.75 7.40
CA ASN A 49 -4.55 22.87 8.53
C ASN A 49 -3.18 22.19 8.38
N PHE A 50 -2.83 21.70 7.18
CA PHE A 50 -1.50 21.13 6.93
C PHE A 50 -0.38 22.17 6.97
N GLU A 51 -0.61 23.36 6.40
CA GLU A 51 0.38 24.45 6.42
C GLU A 51 0.61 25.00 7.84
N GLN A 52 -0.45 25.13 8.67
CA GLN A 52 -0.30 25.56 10.07
C GLN A 52 0.44 24.52 10.92
N GLU A 53 0.19 23.23 10.72
CA GLU A 53 0.85 22.19 11.51
C GLU A 53 2.30 21.92 11.03
N ALA A 54 2.58 22.09 9.74
CA ALA A 54 3.95 22.05 9.19
C ALA A 54 4.80 23.23 9.70
N GLN A 55 4.18 24.39 9.95
CA GLN A 55 4.85 25.56 10.56
C GLN A 55 5.13 25.39 12.06
N THR A 56 4.47 24.46 12.75
CA THR A 56 4.74 24.15 14.17
C THR A 56 5.89 23.16 14.40
N ARG A 57 6.66 22.80 13.35
CA ARG A 57 7.89 21.99 13.53
C ARG A 57 8.81 22.67 14.54
N PRO A 58 9.36 21.93 15.53
CA PRO A 58 10.32 22.51 16.45
C PRO A 58 11.53 23.01 15.66
N SER A 59 11.69 24.33 15.57
CA SER A 59 12.88 24.98 15.02
C SER A 59 14.11 24.82 15.93
N ASN A 60 13.90 24.21 17.10
CA ASN A 60 14.87 23.97 18.15
C ASN A 60 15.51 22.57 17.99
N LEU A 61 16.85 22.55 17.88
CA LEU A 61 17.69 21.35 17.80
C LEU A 61 17.50 20.36 18.97
N SER A 62 17.17 20.83 20.18
CA SER A 62 16.92 19.97 21.36
C SER A 62 15.64 19.16 21.20
N ALA A 63 14.55 19.77 20.74
CA ALA A 63 13.28 19.09 20.50
C ALA A 63 13.39 18.09 19.35
N ALA A 64 14.15 18.42 18.30
CA ALA A 64 14.46 17.46 17.24
C ALA A 64 15.34 16.29 17.74
N ARG A 65 16.17 16.51 18.77
CA ARG A 65 16.99 15.45 19.38
C ARG A 65 16.16 14.56 20.31
N GLU A 66 15.26 15.15 21.10
CA GLU A 66 14.29 14.42 21.93
C GLU A 66 13.36 13.57 21.06
N ALA A 67 12.80 14.12 19.98
CA ALA A 67 11.99 13.37 19.03
C ALA A 67 12.75 12.16 18.44
N ARG A 68 14.03 12.33 18.10
CA ARG A 68 14.88 11.21 17.63
C ARG A 68 15.16 10.17 18.70
N GLN A 69 15.32 10.57 19.96
CA GLN A 69 15.48 9.64 21.07
C GLN A 69 14.24 8.77 21.30
N HIS A 70 13.05 9.30 21.01
CA HIS A 70 11.79 8.54 21.10
C HIS A 70 11.63 7.48 19.99
N ILE A 71 12.33 7.60 18.86
CA ILE A 71 12.28 6.60 17.77
C ILE A 71 13.00 5.30 18.17
N GLY A 72 14.11 5.41 18.91
CA GLY A 72 14.94 4.26 19.28
C GLY A 72 15.77 3.69 18.11
N ARG A 73 16.10 2.40 18.18
CA ARG A 73 16.89 1.69 17.16
C ARG A 73 16.00 1.25 15.99
N VAL A 74 16.47 1.49 14.77
CA VAL A 74 15.70 1.25 13.54
C VAL A 74 16.38 0.20 12.67
N PHE A 75 15.64 -0.87 12.35
CA PHE A 75 16.01 -1.83 11.33
C PHE A 75 15.39 -1.40 9.99
N ILE A 76 16.20 -0.99 9.03
CA ILE A 76 15.73 -0.60 7.70
C ILE A 76 15.75 -1.83 6.79
N ALA A 77 14.65 -2.12 6.11
CA ALA A 77 14.51 -3.24 5.19
C ALA A 77 14.05 -2.78 3.81
N SER A 78 14.64 -3.32 2.75
CA SER A 78 14.24 -3.02 1.37
C SER A 78 14.24 -4.25 0.49
N LEU A 79 13.29 -4.29 -0.44
CA LEU A 79 13.23 -5.28 -1.50
C LEU A 79 13.34 -4.54 -2.84
N LEU A 80 14.41 -4.80 -3.59
CA LEU A 80 14.72 -4.07 -4.81
C LEU A 80 14.84 -5.01 -6.01
N LYS A 81 14.49 -4.49 -7.19
CA LYS A 81 14.61 -5.19 -8.48
C LYS A 81 14.59 -4.16 -9.61
N ASP A 82 15.59 -4.21 -10.49
CA ASP A 82 15.67 -3.37 -11.69
C ASP A 82 15.55 -1.86 -11.35
N ASN A 83 16.34 -1.40 -10.37
CA ASN A 83 16.32 -0.06 -9.79
C ASN A 83 17.62 0.74 -10.03
N GLU A 84 18.41 0.47 -11.07
CA GLU A 84 19.69 1.17 -11.33
C GLU A 84 19.53 2.70 -11.34
N ASP A 85 18.54 3.21 -12.09
CA ASP A 85 18.29 4.64 -12.22
C ASP A 85 17.85 5.29 -10.91
N LEU A 86 17.06 4.57 -10.09
CA LEU A 86 16.62 5.06 -8.79
C LEU A 86 17.79 5.15 -7.80
N LEU A 87 18.66 4.13 -7.78
CA LEU A 87 19.84 4.10 -6.92
C LEU A 87 20.83 5.20 -7.29
N LYS A 88 21.08 5.41 -8.59
CA LYS A 88 21.87 6.54 -9.12
C LYS A 88 21.22 7.89 -8.86
N GLY A 89 19.89 7.94 -8.90
CA GLY A 89 19.08 9.14 -8.73
C GLY A 89 18.98 9.65 -7.29
N GLY A 90 19.65 8.99 -6.34
CA GLY A 90 19.80 9.49 -4.97
C GLY A 90 19.14 8.63 -3.89
N TRP A 91 18.51 7.50 -4.21
CA TRP A 91 17.93 6.61 -3.20
C TRP A 91 18.98 6.10 -2.20
N SER A 92 20.14 5.66 -2.70
CA SER A 92 21.27 5.24 -1.86
C SER A 92 21.74 6.37 -0.94
N ASP A 93 21.77 7.60 -1.45
CA ASP A 93 22.16 8.77 -0.66
C ASP A 93 21.09 9.14 0.38
N ALA A 94 19.81 8.97 0.07
CA ALA A 94 18.71 9.17 1.01
C ALA A 94 18.79 8.18 2.19
N VAL A 95 19.10 6.91 1.94
CA VAL A 95 19.34 5.91 2.99
C VAL A 95 20.54 6.32 3.85
N VAL A 96 21.66 6.68 3.23
CA VAL A 96 22.88 7.13 3.93
C VAL A 96 22.64 8.41 4.75
N ASN A 97 21.83 9.34 4.26
CA ASN A 97 21.48 10.54 5.00
C ASN A 97 20.54 10.23 6.17
N LEU A 98 19.61 9.30 5.99
CA LEU A 98 18.75 8.83 7.06
C LEU A 98 19.56 8.13 8.16
N THR A 99 20.53 7.28 7.81
CA THR A 99 21.39 6.61 8.81
C THR A 99 22.19 7.61 9.63
N ARG A 100 22.72 8.67 9.00
CA ARG A 100 23.38 9.78 9.71
C ARG A 100 22.41 10.53 10.62
N ALA A 101 21.18 10.78 10.17
CA ALA A 101 20.19 11.52 10.94
C ALA A 101 19.69 10.75 12.18
N LEU A 102 19.60 9.42 12.11
CA LEU A 102 19.23 8.54 13.21
C LEU A 102 20.41 8.20 14.15
N GLY A 103 21.65 8.38 13.67
CA GLY A 103 22.86 7.90 14.34
C GLY A 103 23.24 6.50 13.83
N PRO A 104 24.43 6.31 13.22
CA PRO A 104 24.87 5.03 12.67
C PRO A 104 24.77 3.84 13.63
N GLU A 105 24.97 4.07 14.92
CA GLU A 105 24.88 3.06 15.98
C GLU A 105 23.45 2.58 16.28
N ASN A 106 22.45 3.38 15.91
CA ASN A 106 21.04 3.09 16.12
C ASN A 106 20.39 2.43 14.90
N VAL A 107 21.14 2.22 13.80
CA VAL A 107 20.59 1.76 12.54
C VAL A 107 21.23 0.45 12.10
N TRP A 108 20.40 -0.42 11.52
CA TRP A 108 20.85 -1.57 10.76
C TRP A 108 20.12 -1.64 9.42
N VAL A 109 20.81 -1.98 8.33
CA VAL A 109 20.25 -1.95 6.96
C VAL A 109 20.25 -3.32 6.31
N SER A 110 19.06 -3.82 5.96
CA SER A 110 18.83 -5.01 5.15
C SER A 110 18.37 -4.64 3.76
N ILE A 111 19.06 -5.09 2.73
CA ILE A 111 18.57 -4.97 1.36
C ILE A 111 18.60 -6.35 0.73
N HIS A 112 17.46 -6.74 0.21
CA HIS A 112 17.32 -7.96 -0.57
C HIS A 112 17.02 -7.61 -2.02
N GLU A 113 17.96 -7.92 -2.91
CA GLU A 113 17.87 -7.68 -4.34
C GLU A 113 17.47 -8.98 -5.03
N SER A 114 16.34 -8.95 -5.76
CA SER A 114 15.65 -10.15 -6.27
C SER A 114 15.94 -10.49 -7.74
N GLY A 115 17.21 -10.50 -8.12
CA GLY A 115 17.68 -10.90 -9.45
C GLY A 115 17.41 -9.87 -10.55
N SER A 116 18.02 -8.69 -10.42
CA SER A 116 17.96 -7.57 -11.37
C SER A 116 18.73 -7.89 -12.64
N GLN A 117 18.26 -7.32 -13.76
CA GLN A 117 18.84 -7.46 -15.10
C GLN A 117 19.55 -6.19 -15.57
N ASP A 118 19.48 -5.10 -14.81
CA ASP A 118 20.18 -3.85 -15.02
C ASP A 118 21.41 -3.71 -14.08
N GLY A 119 21.98 -2.51 -13.98
CA GLY A 119 23.13 -2.23 -13.10
C GLY A 119 22.82 -2.16 -11.60
N THR A 120 21.62 -2.53 -11.13
CA THR A 120 21.22 -2.45 -9.71
C THR A 120 22.25 -3.07 -8.78
N LYS A 121 22.74 -4.27 -9.09
CA LYS A 121 23.74 -4.98 -8.26
C LYS A 121 25.02 -4.16 -8.09
N ARG A 122 25.49 -3.49 -9.14
CA ARG A 122 26.68 -2.62 -9.08
C ARG A 122 26.43 -1.41 -8.18
N GLU A 123 25.28 -0.76 -8.31
CA GLU A 123 24.95 0.41 -7.49
C GLU A 123 24.76 0.03 -6.00
N LEU A 124 24.26 -1.17 -5.72
CA LEU A 124 24.17 -1.70 -4.36
C LEU A 124 25.55 -2.01 -3.75
N GLN A 125 26.54 -2.44 -4.53
CA GLN A 125 27.93 -2.56 -4.04
C GLN A 125 28.51 -1.20 -3.64
N VAL A 126 28.14 -0.12 -4.33
CA VAL A 126 28.54 1.24 -3.94
C VAL A 126 27.88 1.63 -2.62
N LEU A 127 26.60 1.28 -2.42
CA LEU A 127 25.90 1.53 -1.15
C LEU A 127 26.52 0.73 0.01
N ASP A 128 26.89 -0.53 -0.22
CA ASP A 128 27.58 -1.40 0.74
C ASP A 128 28.86 -0.74 1.29
N LEU A 129 29.70 -0.21 0.40
CA LEU A 129 30.92 0.53 0.77
C LEU A 129 30.61 1.80 1.57
N LYS A 130 29.55 2.55 1.19
CA LYS A 130 29.12 3.77 1.90
C LYS A 130 28.66 3.43 3.33
N LEU A 131 27.87 2.38 3.51
CA LEU A 131 27.38 1.93 4.82
C LEU A 131 28.53 1.39 5.69
N SER A 132 29.43 0.60 5.11
CA SER A 132 30.65 0.10 5.77
C SER A 132 31.54 1.24 6.27
N THR A 133 31.76 2.27 5.44
CA THR A 133 32.57 3.44 5.80
C THR A 133 31.97 4.24 6.96
N LEU A 134 30.63 4.23 7.09
CA LEU A 134 29.93 4.86 8.21
C LEU A 134 29.86 4.00 9.47
N GLY A 135 30.33 2.75 9.42
CA GLY A 135 30.23 1.80 10.54
C GLY A 135 28.80 1.33 10.82
N VAL A 136 27.90 1.40 9.83
CA VAL A 136 26.51 0.93 9.96
C VAL A 136 26.47 -0.58 9.75
N GLY A 137 25.81 -1.32 10.65
CA GLY A 137 25.56 -2.75 10.43
C GLY A 137 24.61 -2.97 9.25
N HIS A 138 24.98 -3.84 8.30
CA HIS A 138 24.13 -4.10 7.14
C HIS A 138 24.35 -5.48 6.53
N LYS A 139 23.36 -5.94 5.75
CA LYS A 139 23.45 -7.09 4.83
C LYS A 139 22.77 -6.70 3.53
N ILE A 140 23.51 -6.76 2.44
CA ILE A 140 22.95 -6.58 1.09
C ILE A 140 23.07 -7.93 0.37
N ASN A 141 21.94 -8.60 0.18
CA ASN A 141 21.88 -9.85 -0.56
C ASN A 141 21.52 -9.59 -2.02
N MET A 142 22.31 -10.14 -2.95
CA MET A 142 22.12 -9.98 -4.40
C MET A 142 21.86 -11.34 -5.04
N ALA A 143 20.58 -11.71 -5.16
CA ALA A 143 20.17 -13.04 -5.56
C ALA A 143 20.19 -13.27 -7.07
N ASP A 144 20.14 -14.54 -7.48
CA ASP A 144 19.76 -14.94 -8.84
C ASP A 144 18.27 -15.30 -8.87
N ILE A 145 17.54 -14.80 -9.87
CA ILE A 145 16.08 -14.96 -9.95
C ILE A 145 15.64 -16.43 -10.01
N GLY A 146 16.39 -17.29 -10.72
CA GLY A 146 16.00 -18.69 -10.91
C GLY A 146 16.14 -19.47 -9.62
N GLN A 147 17.33 -19.41 -9.01
CA GLN A 147 17.60 -20.03 -7.71
C GLN A 147 16.62 -19.54 -6.65
N GLU A 148 16.34 -18.25 -6.64
CA GLU A 148 15.51 -17.67 -5.61
C GLU A 148 14.06 -18.16 -5.68
N MET A 149 13.50 -18.26 -6.90
CA MET A 149 12.17 -18.81 -7.13
C MET A 149 12.04 -20.22 -6.54
N ASP A 150 13.02 -21.09 -6.80
CA ASP A 150 13.05 -22.46 -6.29
C ASP A 150 13.20 -22.50 -4.76
N ASP A 151 14.02 -21.60 -4.19
CA ASP A 151 14.22 -21.51 -2.74
C ASP A 151 12.93 -21.13 -1.97
N ILE A 152 12.13 -20.22 -2.53
CA ILE A 152 10.93 -19.69 -1.84
C ILE A 152 9.70 -20.54 -2.13
N ILE A 153 9.53 -20.96 -3.39
CA ILE A 153 8.42 -21.82 -3.81
C ILE A 153 9.01 -23.03 -4.53
N PRO A 154 9.34 -24.10 -3.79
CA PRO A 154 9.77 -25.35 -4.40
C PRO A 154 8.70 -25.90 -5.34
N ASP A 155 9.15 -26.61 -6.37
CA ASP A 155 8.28 -27.20 -7.40
C ASP A 155 7.24 -28.15 -6.82
N ASP A 156 7.48 -28.83 -5.70
CA ASP A 156 6.52 -29.73 -5.03
C ASP A 156 5.87 -29.10 -3.78
N GLY A 157 6.19 -27.84 -3.48
CA GLY A 157 5.71 -27.11 -2.32
C GLY A 157 4.35 -26.41 -2.51
N PRO A 158 3.87 -25.73 -1.46
CA PRO A 158 2.70 -24.84 -1.53
C PRO A 158 3.02 -23.57 -2.34
N GLY A 159 1.99 -22.78 -2.66
CA GLY A 159 2.14 -21.52 -3.40
C GLY A 159 1.93 -21.65 -4.91
N TRP A 160 1.24 -22.71 -5.34
CA TRP A 160 0.91 -22.95 -6.74
C TRP A 160 -0.61 -22.98 -6.94
N ILE A 161 -1.04 -22.66 -8.16
CA ILE A 161 -2.43 -22.84 -8.60
C ILE A 161 -2.48 -23.60 -9.92
N THR A 162 -3.52 -24.42 -10.12
CA THR A 162 -3.79 -25.06 -11.41
C THR A 162 -4.76 -24.20 -12.22
N ALA A 163 -4.32 -23.69 -13.37
CA ALA A 163 -5.18 -22.96 -14.30
C ALA A 163 -4.93 -23.44 -15.74
N LYS A 164 -6.01 -23.75 -16.46
CA LYS A 164 -5.95 -24.27 -17.84
C LYS A 164 -5.02 -25.48 -18.00
N GLY A 165 -5.07 -26.41 -17.05
CA GLY A 165 -4.25 -27.63 -17.04
C GLY A 165 -2.76 -27.38 -16.77
N ARG A 166 -2.37 -26.16 -16.36
CA ARG A 166 -0.98 -25.82 -16.03
C ARG A 166 -0.88 -25.44 -14.57
N ARG A 167 0.17 -25.93 -13.91
CA ARG A 167 0.55 -25.49 -12.57
C ARG A 167 1.37 -24.20 -12.68
N LEU A 168 0.93 -23.15 -12.00
CA LEU A 168 1.47 -21.80 -12.10
C LEU A 168 1.80 -21.29 -10.70
N MET A 169 3.02 -20.75 -10.55
CA MET A 169 3.49 -20.21 -9.28
C MET A 169 2.70 -18.94 -8.94
N ARG A 170 2.10 -18.88 -7.75
CA ARG A 170 1.36 -17.71 -7.28
C ARG A 170 2.32 -16.58 -6.93
N ARG A 171 1.93 -15.34 -7.25
CA ARG A 171 2.75 -14.14 -7.02
C ARG A 171 2.87 -13.76 -5.55
N ILE A 172 1.81 -13.90 -4.76
CA ILE A 172 1.83 -13.41 -3.38
C ILE A 172 2.72 -14.27 -2.47
N PRO A 173 2.67 -15.62 -2.51
CA PRO A 173 3.60 -16.44 -1.73
C PRO A 173 5.07 -16.10 -2.05
N TRP A 174 5.35 -15.81 -3.33
CA TRP A 174 6.67 -15.39 -3.79
C TRP A 174 7.09 -14.04 -3.18
N LEU A 175 6.24 -13.02 -3.26
CA LEU A 175 6.52 -11.71 -2.65
C LEU A 175 6.64 -11.78 -1.12
N ALA A 176 5.82 -12.60 -0.46
CA ALA A 176 5.91 -12.82 0.97
C ALA A 176 7.26 -13.42 1.37
N GLY A 177 7.74 -14.42 0.63
CA GLY A 177 9.06 -15.00 0.84
C GLY A 177 10.19 -13.99 0.63
N LEU A 178 10.12 -13.17 -0.43
CA LEU A 178 11.11 -12.12 -0.68
C LEU A 178 11.17 -11.09 0.46
N ARG A 179 10.02 -10.67 0.99
CA ARG A 179 9.98 -9.76 2.15
C ARG A 179 10.50 -10.43 3.42
N ASN A 180 10.22 -11.72 3.61
CA ASN A 180 10.78 -12.46 4.72
C ASN A 180 12.31 -12.59 4.62
N LYS A 181 12.87 -12.77 3.41
CA LYS A 181 14.33 -12.73 3.19
C LYS A 181 14.92 -11.36 3.54
N SER A 182 14.23 -10.25 3.24
CA SER A 182 14.71 -8.91 3.61
C SER A 182 14.71 -8.63 5.11
N ILE A 183 13.96 -9.37 5.92
CA ILE A 183 13.97 -9.24 7.39
C ILE A 183 14.64 -10.43 8.10
N GLU A 184 15.18 -11.41 7.37
CA GLU A 184 15.90 -12.56 7.95
C GLU A 184 16.99 -12.13 8.96
N PRO A 185 17.85 -11.13 8.68
CA PRO A 185 18.91 -10.73 9.60
C PRO A 185 18.41 -10.21 10.94
N LEU A 186 17.17 -9.69 10.99
CA LEU A 186 16.56 -9.21 12.22
C LEU A 186 16.46 -10.33 13.28
N MET A 187 16.21 -11.57 12.84
CA MET A 187 16.13 -12.72 13.74
C MET A 187 17.48 -13.16 14.26
N ASP A 188 18.46 -13.22 13.37
CA ASP A 188 19.83 -13.57 13.74
C ASP A 188 20.35 -12.55 14.77
N LEU A 189 20.07 -11.27 14.56
CA LEU A 189 20.39 -10.20 15.50
C LEU A 189 19.64 -10.37 16.83
N ALA A 190 18.32 -10.60 16.79
CA ALA A 190 17.52 -10.81 18.00
C ALA A 190 17.98 -12.02 18.82
N ALA A 191 18.34 -13.13 18.15
CA ALA A 191 18.89 -14.33 18.79
C ALA A 191 20.26 -14.07 19.44
N ASN A 192 21.00 -13.06 18.97
CA ASN A 192 22.25 -12.58 19.54
C ASN A 192 22.06 -11.36 20.47
N ASN A 193 20.84 -11.16 21.02
CA ASN A 193 20.49 -10.06 21.92
C ASN A 193 20.65 -8.65 21.33
N VAL A 194 20.62 -8.52 20.00
CA VAL A 194 20.60 -7.23 19.32
C VAL A 194 19.19 -6.97 18.81
N THR A 195 18.44 -6.14 19.54
CA THR A 195 17.04 -5.82 19.21
C THR A 195 16.85 -4.40 18.70
N PHE A 196 15.75 -4.19 17.99
CA PHE A 196 15.33 -2.91 17.44
C PHE A 196 13.95 -2.52 17.96
N ASP A 197 13.67 -1.22 17.98
CA ASP A 197 12.39 -0.65 18.40
C ASP A 197 11.44 -0.54 17.21
N LYS A 198 11.97 -0.16 16.03
CA LYS A 198 11.22 0.01 14.78
C LYS A 198 11.81 -0.77 13.63
N ILE A 199 10.95 -1.20 12.72
CA ILE A 199 11.33 -1.65 11.38
C ILE A 199 10.83 -0.61 10.38
N LEU A 200 11.69 -0.11 9.50
CA LEU A 200 11.33 0.78 8.41
C LEU A 200 11.49 0.05 7.08
N PHE A 201 10.38 -0.21 6.41
CA PHE A 201 10.36 -0.75 5.05
C PHE A 201 10.40 0.38 4.03
N LEU A 202 11.38 0.31 3.13
CA LEU A 202 11.54 1.21 2.00
C LEU A 202 11.40 0.41 0.69
N ASN A 203 10.40 0.75 -0.11
CA ASN A 203 10.30 0.28 -1.49
C ASN A 203 11.23 1.12 -2.41
N ASP A 204 11.12 0.87 -3.71
CA ASP A 204 11.70 1.61 -4.82
C ASP A 204 11.00 2.97 -5.08
N ILE A 205 10.91 3.80 -4.04
CA ILE A 205 10.30 5.13 -4.06
C ILE A 205 11.32 6.24 -3.77
N ILE A 206 11.01 7.47 -4.18
CA ILE A 206 11.75 8.66 -3.75
C ILE A 206 11.19 9.14 -2.42
N PHE A 207 12.10 9.32 -1.45
CA PHE A 207 11.84 9.83 -0.11
C PHE A 207 13.02 10.67 0.38
N THR A 208 12.79 11.43 1.43
CA THR A 208 13.81 12.19 2.18
C THR A 208 13.96 11.65 3.59
N SER A 209 15.06 12.01 4.28
CA SER A 209 15.22 11.68 5.70
C SER A 209 14.10 12.29 6.55
N ASP A 210 13.57 13.46 6.18
CA ASP A 210 12.43 14.09 6.86
C ASP A 210 11.16 13.23 6.73
N ASP A 211 10.88 12.66 5.55
CA ASP A 211 9.73 11.77 5.35
C ASP A 211 9.80 10.55 6.26
N ALA A 212 10.98 9.91 6.33
CA ALA A 212 11.20 8.73 7.15
C ALA A 212 11.13 9.05 8.66
N LEU A 213 11.73 10.17 9.09
CA LEU A 213 11.69 10.61 10.49
C LEU A 213 10.26 11.00 10.92
N GLU A 214 9.52 11.69 10.06
CA GLU A 214 8.10 12.02 10.27
C GLU A 214 7.26 10.75 10.37
N LEU A 215 7.52 9.75 9.51
CA LEU A 215 6.82 8.47 9.59
C LEU A 215 7.11 7.73 10.89
N LEU A 216 8.38 7.62 11.27
CA LEU A 216 8.82 6.95 12.50
C LEU A 216 8.28 7.62 13.77
N SER A 217 8.05 8.93 13.71
CA SER A 217 7.50 9.73 14.81
C SER A 217 5.97 9.79 14.81
N THR A 218 5.30 9.09 13.89
CA THR A 218 3.83 9.05 13.83
C THR A 218 3.29 8.68 15.21
N ARG A 219 2.32 9.45 15.72
CA ARG A 219 1.70 9.20 17.04
C ARG A 219 2.74 9.02 18.16
N ASP A 220 3.77 9.86 18.17
CA ASP A 220 4.88 9.83 19.14
C ASP A 220 5.61 8.47 19.21
N GLY A 221 5.60 7.71 18.11
CA GLY A 221 6.17 6.36 18.04
C GLY A 221 5.25 5.25 18.57
N GLU A 222 4.05 5.57 19.06
CA GLU A 222 3.09 4.61 19.61
C GLU A 222 2.08 4.13 18.57
N TYR A 223 2.51 3.21 17.70
CA TYR A 223 1.67 2.54 16.70
C TYR A 223 2.11 1.09 16.51
N ALA A 224 1.21 0.25 15.97
CA ALA A 224 1.59 -1.09 15.52
C ALA A 224 2.26 -1.00 14.14
N ALA A 225 1.66 -0.20 13.25
CA ALA A 225 2.24 0.18 11.98
C ALA A 225 1.81 1.59 11.56
N ALA A 226 2.67 2.27 10.80
CA ALA A 226 2.42 3.57 10.20
C ALA A 226 2.90 3.56 8.73
N CYS A 227 2.13 4.09 7.79
CA CYS A 227 2.53 4.19 6.38
C CYS A 227 2.41 5.62 5.83
N GLY A 228 3.18 5.91 4.79
CA GLY A 228 3.00 7.12 3.98
C GLY A 228 1.91 6.97 2.93
N PHE A 229 1.92 7.87 1.94
CA PHE A 229 1.10 7.79 0.73
C PHE A 229 2.01 7.80 -0.51
N ASP A 230 1.81 6.85 -1.43
CA ASP A 230 2.63 6.74 -2.64
C ASP A 230 1.92 7.15 -3.93
N TYR A 231 2.67 7.77 -4.84
CA TYR A 231 2.12 8.32 -6.08
C TYR A 231 2.86 7.79 -7.31
N SER A 232 2.09 7.25 -8.26
CA SER A 232 2.62 6.57 -9.46
C SER A 232 2.10 7.09 -10.80
N ARG A 233 1.12 8.01 -10.85
CA ARG A 233 0.62 8.58 -12.11
C ARG A 233 1.17 9.99 -12.36
N PRO A 234 1.41 10.38 -13.63
CA PRO A 234 1.93 11.69 -13.98
C PRO A 234 0.93 12.81 -13.70
N TRP A 235 1.46 14.04 -13.61
CA TRP A 235 0.70 15.29 -13.53
C TRP A 235 -0.30 15.39 -14.71
N PRO A 236 -1.52 15.97 -14.57
CA PRO A 236 -1.98 16.86 -13.49
C PRO A 236 -2.68 16.19 -12.31
N THR A 237 -2.70 14.86 -12.19
CA THR A 237 -3.36 14.19 -11.07
C THR A 237 -2.46 13.18 -10.39
N ALA A 238 -2.08 13.44 -9.14
CA ALA A 238 -1.37 12.54 -8.25
C ALA A 238 -2.35 11.46 -7.75
N ALA A 239 -2.54 10.43 -8.58
CA ALA A 239 -3.33 9.27 -8.19
C ALA A 239 -2.56 8.45 -7.14
N PHE A 240 -3.22 8.17 -6.01
CA PHE A 240 -2.70 7.29 -4.98
C PHE A 240 -2.55 5.89 -5.54
N TYR A 241 -1.36 5.28 -5.38
CA TYR A 241 -1.01 4.05 -6.07
C TYR A 241 -1.47 2.79 -5.33
N ASP A 242 -1.16 2.67 -4.05
CA ASP A 242 -1.31 1.42 -3.33
C ASP A 242 -2.75 1.16 -2.86
N GLN A 243 -3.59 0.73 -3.81
CA GLN A 243 -4.94 0.25 -3.54
C GLN A 243 -4.96 -1.20 -3.05
N PHE A 244 -3.90 -1.96 -3.30
CA PHE A 244 -3.92 -3.40 -3.09
C PHE A 244 -3.72 -3.75 -1.61
N ALA A 245 -2.83 -3.05 -0.91
CA ALA A 245 -2.60 -3.28 0.51
C ALA A 245 -3.50 -2.44 1.43
N THR A 246 -4.02 -1.31 0.95
CA THR A 246 -4.72 -0.34 1.80
C THR A 246 -6.17 -0.71 2.06
N ARG A 247 -6.57 -0.72 3.34
CA ARG A 247 -7.96 -0.86 3.80
C ARG A 247 -8.29 0.21 4.81
N ASP A 248 -9.46 0.83 4.68
CA ASP A 248 -9.90 1.86 5.61
C ASP A 248 -10.10 1.31 7.04
N SER A 249 -10.47 2.18 7.99
CA SER A 249 -10.67 1.80 9.40
C SER A 249 -11.74 0.72 9.61
N SER A 250 -12.62 0.53 8.62
CA SER A 250 -13.70 -0.45 8.60
C SER A 250 -13.34 -1.71 7.80
N GLY A 251 -12.14 -1.79 7.21
CA GLY A 251 -11.71 -2.92 6.38
C GLY A 251 -12.09 -2.80 4.90
N GLU A 252 -12.59 -1.64 4.46
CA GLU A 252 -13.07 -1.45 3.09
C GLU A 252 -11.97 -0.98 2.12
N GLU A 253 -12.13 -1.30 0.85
CA GLU A 253 -11.29 -0.79 -0.24
C GLU A 253 -11.50 0.72 -0.45
N LEU A 254 -10.53 1.37 -1.09
CA LEU A 254 -10.62 2.78 -1.47
C LEU A 254 -11.74 3.01 -2.48
N ILE A 255 -12.49 4.11 -2.32
CA ILE A 255 -13.56 4.50 -3.25
C ILE A 255 -13.03 5.35 -4.42
N SER A 256 -11.84 5.93 -4.27
CA SER A 256 -11.25 6.84 -5.24
C SER A 256 -9.72 6.74 -5.24
N LEU A 257 -9.12 6.92 -6.42
CA LEU A 257 -7.68 7.15 -6.59
C LEU A 257 -7.26 8.59 -6.25
N TYR A 258 -8.23 9.49 -6.08
CA TYR A 258 -8.06 10.91 -5.81
C TYR A 258 -8.60 11.27 -4.44
N HIS A 259 -7.96 12.25 -3.80
CA HIS A 259 -8.31 12.72 -2.46
C HIS A 259 -9.82 13.02 -2.35
N PRO A 260 -10.53 12.56 -1.31
CA PRO A 260 -10.03 11.99 -0.06
C PRO A 260 -9.91 10.45 -0.01
N TYR A 261 -9.79 9.77 -1.15
CA TYR A 261 -9.56 8.31 -1.35
C TYR A 261 -10.56 7.32 -0.73
N PHE A 262 -10.86 7.46 0.56
CA PHE A 262 -11.66 6.57 1.38
C PHE A 262 -13.17 6.82 1.25
N ALA A 263 -13.96 5.78 1.53
CA ALA A 263 -15.41 5.88 1.64
C ALA A 263 -15.84 6.71 2.89
N LYS A 264 -17.14 6.90 3.10
CA LYS A 264 -17.62 7.61 4.30
C LYS A 264 -17.25 6.81 5.55
N GLY A 265 -16.51 7.41 6.46
CA GLY A 265 -16.10 6.76 7.72
C GLY A 265 -14.92 7.48 8.38
N GLY A 266 -14.39 6.86 9.43
CA GLY A 266 -13.34 7.43 10.26
C GLY A 266 -12.08 7.82 9.48
N SER A 267 -11.61 6.97 8.55
CA SER A 267 -10.44 7.28 7.72
C SER A 267 -10.63 8.53 6.86
N ARG A 268 -11.79 8.66 6.19
CA ARG A 268 -12.08 9.84 5.38
C ARG A 268 -12.20 11.08 6.25
N ASP A 269 -12.90 11.00 7.37
CA ASP A 269 -13.13 12.17 8.22
C ASP A 269 -11.80 12.68 8.82
N ALA A 270 -10.90 11.77 9.22
CA ALA A 270 -9.55 12.09 9.66
C ALA A 270 -8.69 12.70 8.53
N MET A 271 -8.69 12.09 7.35
CA MET A 271 -7.98 12.62 6.18
C MET A 271 -8.45 14.03 5.84
N LEU A 272 -9.76 14.24 5.88
CA LEU A 272 -10.34 15.55 5.60
C LEU A 272 -9.96 16.60 6.66
N GLN A 273 -9.68 16.19 7.89
CA GLN A 273 -9.20 17.09 8.94
C GLN A 273 -7.69 17.36 8.85
N GLY A 274 -6.97 16.61 8.02
CA GLY A 274 -5.52 16.62 7.94
C GLY A 274 -4.83 15.89 9.09
N SER A 275 -5.57 15.09 9.85
CA SER A 275 -5.03 14.31 10.98
C SER A 275 -4.50 12.96 10.53
N LEU A 276 -3.83 12.25 11.44
CA LEU A 276 -3.47 10.84 11.24
C LEU A 276 -4.71 10.01 10.89
N VAL A 277 -4.60 9.19 9.86
CA VAL A 277 -5.72 8.45 9.28
C VAL A 277 -5.73 7.03 9.83
N PRO A 278 -6.73 6.62 10.65
CA PRO A 278 -6.82 5.24 11.10
C PRO A 278 -7.18 4.34 9.94
N VAL A 279 -6.52 3.20 9.84
CA VAL A 279 -6.73 2.19 8.77
C VAL A 279 -6.66 0.79 9.36
N LYS A 280 -7.12 -0.21 8.61
CA LYS A 280 -6.86 -1.63 8.96
C LYS A 280 -5.56 -2.15 8.38
N SER A 281 -5.12 -1.59 7.25
CA SER A 281 -3.87 -1.95 6.60
C SER A 281 -3.39 -0.86 5.65
N CYS A 282 -2.07 -0.78 5.44
CA CYS A 282 -1.42 0.12 4.50
C CYS A 282 0.00 -0.39 4.15
N TRP A 283 0.61 0.12 3.08
CA TRP A 283 2.02 -0.11 2.78
C TRP A 283 2.66 1.09 2.08
N SER A 284 2.09 1.46 0.93
CA SER A 284 2.23 2.77 0.27
C SER A 284 3.68 3.29 0.16
N GLY A 285 4.57 2.44 -0.34
CA GLY A 285 5.97 2.78 -0.66
C GLY A 285 6.91 2.88 0.55
N ILE A 286 6.43 3.36 1.69
CA ILE A 286 7.19 3.51 2.94
C ILE A 286 6.30 3.16 4.14
N ALA A 287 6.75 2.20 4.95
CA ALA A 287 5.99 1.71 6.09
C ALA A 287 6.90 1.45 7.29
N ALA A 288 6.49 1.89 8.47
CA ALA A 288 7.16 1.66 9.73
C ALA A 288 6.32 0.74 10.62
N PHE A 289 6.95 -0.20 11.31
CA PHE A 289 6.32 -1.13 12.24
C PHE A 289 6.98 -1.07 13.62
N ASP A 290 6.21 -1.33 14.67
CA ASP A 290 6.77 -1.78 15.94
C ASP A 290 7.50 -3.12 15.71
N ALA A 291 8.77 -3.19 16.09
CA ALA A 291 9.61 -4.32 15.73
C ALA A 291 9.40 -5.54 16.66
N ALA A 292 8.74 -5.38 17.80
CA ALA A 292 8.63 -6.44 18.80
C ALA A 292 7.96 -7.73 18.27
N PRO A 293 6.85 -7.67 17.49
CA PRO A 293 6.23 -8.89 16.94
C PRO A 293 7.13 -9.66 15.98
N PHE A 294 7.99 -8.98 15.23
CA PHE A 294 8.86 -9.61 14.23
C PHE A 294 10.07 -10.33 14.84
N GLN A 295 10.48 -9.90 16.04
CA GLN A 295 11.64 -10.39 16.80
C GLN A 295 11.28 -11.44 17.86
N ASN A 296 10.01 -11.84 17.96
CA ASN A 296 9.58 -12.90 18.86
C ASN A 296 10.19 -14.25 18.40
N LEU A 297 11.12 -14.81 19.18
CA LEU A 297 11.85 -16.02 18.79
C LEU A 297 10.98 -17.28 18.73
N GLN A 298 9.84 -17.32 19.42
CA GLN A 298 8.93 -18.46 19.41
C GLN A 298 7.93 -18.39 18.26
N HIS A 299 7.31 -17.21 18.08
CA HIS A 299 6.25 -16.98 17.11
C HIS A 299 6.45 -15.63 16.42
N PRO A 300 7.46 -15.53 15.52
CA PRO A 300 7.77 -14.26 14.89
C PRO A 300 6.71 -13.90 13.85
N LEU A 301 6.32 -12.63 13.81
CA LEU A 301 5.48 -12.09 12.75
C LEU A 301 6.21 -12.16 11.40
N ARG A 302 5.53 -12.70 10.38
CA ARG A 302 6.08 -12.92 9.03
C ARG A 302 5.05 -12.58 7.96
N PHE A 303 5.54 -12.19 6.80
CA PHE A 303 4.72 -12.05 5.62
C PHE A 303 4.24 -13.43 5.17
N ARG A 304 2.97 -13.52 4.79
CA ARG A 304 2.36 -14.73 4.26
C ARG A 304 1.41 -14.42 3.12
N ALA A 305 0.97 -15.45 2.42
CA ALA A 305 -0.14 -15.42 1.48
C ALA A 305 -1.37 -16.11 2.09
N VAL A 306 -2.50 -16.07 1.37
CA VAL A 306 -3.66 -16.90 1.71
C VAL A 306 -3.38 -18.36 1.40
N ASN A 307 -4.07 -19.26 2.11
CA ASN A 307 -3.98 -20.70 1.90
C ASN A 307 -4.25 -21.08 0.43
N ASP A 308 -3.53 -22.09 -0.09
CA ASP A 308 -3.71 -22.57 -1.47
C ASP A 308 -5.15 -23.00 -1.76
N SER A 309 -5.84 -23.63 -0.79
CA SER A 309 -7.26 -24.02 -0.95
C SER A 309 -8.21 -22.85 -1.10
N LEU A 310 -7.90 -21.68 -0.51
CA LEU A 310 -8.67 -20.45 -0.73
C LEU A 310 -8.31 -19.84 -2.09
N ALA A 311 -7.05 -19.94 -2.50
CA ALA A 311 -6.58 -19.46 -3.80
C ALA A 311 -7.19 -20.22 -4.99
N GLU A 312 -7.61 -21.48 -4.81
CA GLU A 312 -8.37 -22.25 -5.80
C GLU A 312 -9.71 -21.58 -6.17
N TYR A 313 -10.27 -20.75 -5.29
CA TYR A 313 -11.44 -19.91 -5.57
C TYR A 313 -11.07 -18.59 -6.28
N TYR A 314 -9.85 -18.48 -6.80
CA TYR A 314 -9.29 -17.28 -7.44
C TYR A 314 -9.28 -16.04 -6.53
N LEU A 315 -9.31 -16.27 -5.22
CA LEU A 315 -9.14 -15.24 -4.20
C LEU A 315 -7.68 -15.15 -3.81
N GLU A 316 -7.18 -13.93 -3.66
CA GLU A 316 -5.80 -13.67 -3.29
C GLU A 316 -5.77 -12.44 -2.38
N ALA A 317 -4.74 -12.27 -1.56
CA ALA A 317 -4.59 -11.08 -0.71
C ALA A 317 -3.16 -10.59 -0.72
N SER A 318 -2.95 -9.27 -0.60
CA SER A 318 -1.59 -8.75 -0.49
C SER A 318 -0.96 -9.19 0.84
N GLU A 319 0.28 -9.68 0.79
CA GLU A 319 1.10 -9.96 1.96
C GLU A 319 1.32 -8.70 2.82
N CYS A 320 1.33 -7.52 2.18
CA CYS A 320 1.43 -6.22 2.85
C CYS A 320 0.13 -5.80 3.55
N CYS A 321 -1.00 -6.40 3.18
CA CYS A 321 -2.26 -6.22 3.89
C CYS A 321 -2.37 -7.21 5.05
N LEU A 322 -2.11 -8.50 4.78
CA LEU A 322 -2.23 -9.60 5.75
C LEU A 322 -1.34 -9.39 6.98
N ILE A 323 -0.14 -8.83 6.81
CA ILE A 323 0.80 -8.57 7.91
C ILE A 323 0.17 -7.74 9.04
N HIS A 324 -0.78 -6.85 8.75
CA HIS A 324 -1.46 -6.04 9.76
C HIS A 324 -2.51 -6.83 10.56
N TYR A 325 -3.17 -7.79 9.92
CA TYR A 325 -4.15 -8.67 10.57
C TYR A 325 -3.46 -9.74 11.43
N ASP A 326 -2.26 -10.16 11.02
CA ASP A 326 -1.44 -11.09 11.79
C ASP A 326 -0.68 -10.40 12.94
N ASN A 327 -0.54 -9.07 12.89
CA ASN A 327 0.16 -8.31 13.91
C ASN A 327 -0.69 -8.16 15.19
N PRO A 328 -0.29 -8.77 16.32
CA PRO A 328 -1.07 -8.73 17.56
C PRO A 328 -1.15 -7.31 18.15
N LEU A 329 -0.26 -6.40 17.78
CA LEU A 329 -0.28 -5.02 18.26
C LEU A 329 -1.32 -4.15 17.54
N SER A 330 -1.80 -4.55 16.36
CA SER A 330 -2.74 -3.75 15.55
C SER A 330 -4.00 -3.39 16.31
N ILE A 331 -4.51 -4.27 17.17
CA ILE A 331 -5.72 -4.02 17.97
C ILE A 331 -5.50 -3.03 19.13
N PHE A 332 -4.26 -2.90 19.62
CA PHE A 332 -3.93 -2.09 20.79
C PHE A 332 -3.29 -0.75 20.43
N LYS A 333 -2.35 -0.77 19.47
CA LYS A 333 -1.60 0.41 19.02
C LYS A 333 -2.12 0.98 17.70
N GLY A 334 -2.95 0.26 16.96
CA GLY A 334 -3.56 0.72 15.72
C GLY A 334 -2.60 0.78 14.53
N VAL A 335 -3.19 0.89 13.34
CA VAL A 335 -2.50 1.13 12.07
C VAL A 335 -2.90 2.50 11.54
N TRP A 336 -1.91 3.29 11.12
CA TRP A 336 -2.10 4.69 10.78
C TRP A 336 -1.48 5.03 9.43
N MET A 337 -2.14 5.85 8.63
CA MET A 337 -1.48 6.53 7.52
C MET A 337 -1.18 7.97 7.92
N ASN A 338 0.06 8.40 7.71
CA ASN A 338 0.51 9.76 7.99
C ASN A 338 0.45 10.61 6.72
N PRO A 339 -0.52 11.53 6.58
CA PRO A 339 -0.68 12.32 5.37
C PRO A 339 0.43 13.35 5.14
N LYS A 340 1.30 13.60 6.13
CA LYS A 340 2.51 14.42 5.96
C LYS A 340 3.62 13.69 5.20
N VAL A 341 3.58 12.35 5.17
CA VAL A 341 4.56 11.49 4.50
C VAL A 341 4.01 11.10 3.13
N ARG A 342 4.52 11.75 2.07
CA ARG A 342 4.07 11.55 0.69
C ARG A 342 5.29 11.18 -0.14
N VAL A 343 5.28 10.04 -0.81
CA VAL A 343 6.43 9.53 -1.57
C VAL A 343 6.05 9.27 -3.02
N GLY A 344 7.02 9.30 -3.93
CA GLY A 344 6.76 9.21 -5.36
C GLY A 344 7.64 8.18 -6.03
N TYR A 345 7.10 7.43 -7.00
CA TYR A 345 7.90 6.48 -7.79
C TYR A 345 8.85 7.15 -8.81
N ASN A 346 8.84 8.48 -8.90
CA ASN A 346 9.84 9.29 -9.61
C ASN A 346 9.85 10.74 -9.09
N GLY A 347 10.84 11.53 -9.51
CA GLY A 347 11.06 12.90 -9.01
C GLY A 347 9.90 13.82 -9.33
N GLU A 348 9.37 13.75 -10.55
CA GLU A 348 8.22 14.55 -10.97
C GLU A 348 6.99 14.32 -10.07
N ARG A 349 6.71 13.07 -9.71
CA ARG A 349 5.57 12.67 -8.86
C ARG A 349 5.77 13.10 -7.42
N TYR A 350 6.99 12.93 -6.90
CA TYR A 350 7.36 13.40 -5.57
C TYR A 350 7.21 14.92 -5.48
N ASP A 351 7.72 15.66 -6.45
CA ASP A 351 7.62 17.12 -6.48
C ASP A 351 6.17 17.60 -6.61
N ALA A 352 5.34 16.93 -7.41
CA ALA A 352 3.95 17.30 -7.63
C ALA A 352 3.13 17.36 -6.34
N VAL A 353 3.39 16.45 -5.40
CA VAL A 353 2.69 16.40 -4.12
C VAL A 353 3.33 17.34 -3.07
N HIS A 354 4.55 17.82 -3.27
CA HIS A 354 5.24 18.72 -2.32
C HIS A 354 5.18 20.20 -2.67
N ARG A 355 4.77 20.58 -3.88
CA ARG A 355 4.65 22.00 -4.25
C ARG A 355 3.62 22.69 -3.33
N PRO A 356 3.94 23.87 -2.79
CA PRO A 356 2.98 24.65 -2.00
C PRO A 356 1.69 24.86 -2.79
N GLN A 357 0.54 24.70 -2.13
CA GLN A 357 -0.80 24.87 -2.72
C GLN A 357 -1.17 23.92 -3.88
N SER A 358 -0.35 22.90 -4.20
CA SER A 358 -0.63 21.96 -5.29
C SER A 358 -1.33 20.68 -4.85
N TRP A 359 -1.28 20.34 -3.55
CA TRP A 359 -1.80 19.06 -3.05
C TRP A 359 -2.61 19.21 -1.76
N PRO A 360 -3.79 18.56 -1.66
CA PRO A 360 -4.53 18.03 -2.80
C PRO A 360 -5.07 19.18 -3.66
N SER A 361 -4.94 19.10 -4.97
CA SER A 361 -5.46 20.12 -5.88
C SER A 361 -6.99 20.15 -5.86
N THR A 362 -7.60 21.30 -6.15
CA THR A 362 -9.07 21.42 -6.28
C THR A 362 -9.64 20.43 -7.30
N ALA A 363 -8.89 20.15 -8.37
CA ALA A 363 -9.28 19.17 -9.38
C ALA A 363 -9.33 17.75 -8.80
N GLU A 364 -8.32 17.33 -8.04
CA GLU A 364 -8.29 16.01 -7.40
C GLU A 364 -9.39 15.85 -6.35
N ILE A 365 -9.60 16.88 -5.51
CA ILE A 365 -10.70 16.91 -4.54
C ILE A 365 -12.04 16.75 -5.27
N THR A 366 -12.25 17.51 -6.35
CA THR A 366 -13.47 17.46 -7.15
C THR A 366 -13.67 16.08 -7.75
N MET A 367 -12.64 15.50 -8.37
CA MET A 367 -12.70 14.16 -8.94
C MET A 367 -13.01 13.11 -7.86
N GLY A 368 -12.37 13.18 -6.70
CA GLY A 368 -12.62 12.25 -5.60
C GLY A 368 -14.03 12.34 -5.03
N LEU A 369 -14.56 13.56 -4.88
CA LEU A 369 -15.94 13.79 -4.44
C LEU A 369 -16.95 13.30 -5.49
N VAL A 370 -16.73 13.60 -6.76
CA VAL A 370 -17.58 13.14 -7.86
C VAL A 370 -17.61 11.61 -7.91
N THR A 371 -16.46 10.95 -7.87
CA THR A 371 -16.37 9.48 -7.81
C THR A 371 -17.15 8.92 -6.61
N SER A 372 -16.98 9.53 -5.44
CA SER A 372 -17.68 9.11 -4.22
C SER A 372 -19.20 9.25 -4.34
N VAL A 373 -19.69 10.32 -4.97
CA VAL A 373 -21.14 10.53 -5.18
C VAL A 373 -21.69 9.53 -6.19
N PHE A 374 -21.01 9.33 -7.32
CA PHE A 374 -21.44 8.35 -8.33
C PHE A 374 -21.46 6.92 -7.77
N ALA A 375 -20.44 6.53 -7.01
CA ALA A 375 -20.42 5.22 -6.37
C ALA A 375 -21.61 5.02 -5.43
N ARG A 376 -22.00 6.05 -4.66
CA ARG A 376 -23.20 6.00 -3.81
C ARG A 376 -24.50 5.92 -4.60
N ILE A 377 -24.66 6.74 -5.63
CA ILE A 377 -25.86 6.75 -6.48
C ILE A 377 -26.06 5.38 -7.14
N LEU A 378 -24.95 4.78 -7.61
CA LEU A 378 -24.96 3.48 -8.27
C LEU A 378 -24.92 2.30 -7.29
N GLN A 379 -24.93 2.55 -5.98
CA GLN A 379 -24.79 1.54 -4.91
C GLN A 379 -23.61 0.59 -5.15
N VAL A 380 -22.53 1.12 -5.72
CA VAL A 380 -21.27 0.39 -5.92
C VAL A 380 -20.61 0.28 -4.55
N THR A 381 -20.55 -0.93 -4.03
CA THR A 381 -19.71 -1.24 -2.87
C THR A 381 -18.25 -1.23 -3.32
N PRO A 382 -17.31 -0.68 -2.51
CA PRO A 382 -15.89 -0.74 -2.83
C PRO A 382 -15.45 -2.18 -3.09
N ARG A 383 -15.94 -3.10 -2.26
CA ARG A 383 -15.67 -4.54 -2.37
C ARG A 383 -16.70 -5.28 -3.24
N PRO A 384 -16.29 -6.00 -4.30
CA PRO A 384 -17.19 -6.84 -5.09
C PRO A 384 -17.82 -8.01 -4.30
N LYS A 385 -19.14 -8.20 -4.43
CA LYS A 385 -19.90 -9.28 -3.75
C LYS A 385 -19.37 -10.69 -4.02
N VAL A 386 -18.81 -10.92 -5.22
CA VAL A 386 -18.23 -12.21 -5.62
C VAL A 386 -17.10 -12.66 -4.69
N ILE A 387 -16.39 -11.74 -4.05
CA ILE A 387 -15.33 -12.07 -3.09
C ILE A 387 -15.93 -12.74 -1.86
N GLY A 388 -17.00 -12.15 -1.30
CA GLY A 388 -17.71 -12.71 -0.15
C GLY A 388 -18.32 -14.07 -0.47
N GLN A 389 -19.02 -14.17 -1.60
CA GLN A 389 -19.63 -15.44 -2.05
C GLN A 389 -18.61 -16.58 -2.13
N ARG A 390 -17.46 -16.34 -2.76
CA ARG A 390 -16.40 -17.35 -2.89
C ARG A 390 -15.72 -17.69 -1.58
N TYR A 391 -15.55 -16.70 -0.71
CA TYR A 391 -15.02 -16.94 0.62
C TYR A 391 -15.97 -17.81 1.44
N ASP A 392 -17.27 -17.51 1.41
CA ASP A 392 -18.30 -18.29 2.11
C ASP A 392 -18.36 -19.73 1.56
N GLU A 393 -18.35 -19.91 0.23
CA GLU A 393 -18.28 -21.22 -0.41
C GLU A 393 -17.06 -22.05 0.03
N TRP A 394 -15.90 -21.41 0.20
CA TRP A 394 -14.69 -22.05 0.72
C TRP A 394 -14.81 -22.37 2.22
N ALA A 395 -15.29 -21.41 3.02
CA ALA A 395 -15.43 -21.54 4.46
C ALA A 395 -16.43 -22.64 4.87
N GLU A 396 -17.51 -22.82 4.10
CA GLU A 396 -18.50 -23.88 4.32
C GLU A 396 -17.94 -25.30 4.16
N LYS A 397 -16.81 -25.48 3.46
CA LYS A 397 -16.21 -26.82 3.24
C LYS A 397 -15.58 -27.41 4.51
N SER A 398 -15.21 -26.59 5.48
CA SER A 398 -14.53 -27.05 6.69
C SER A 398 -14.55 -26.00 7.78
N MET A 399 -14.79 -26.40 9.02
CA MET A 399 -14.70 -25.49 10.18
C MET A 399 -13.29 -24.93 10.42
N TYR A 400 -12.26 -25.51 9.79
CA TYR A 400 -10.88 -25.01 9.84
C TYR A 400 -10.57 -23.98 8.74
N HIS A 401 -11.49 -23.74 7.81
CA HIS A 401 -11.34 -22.75 6.75
C HIS A 401 -11.72 -21.36 7.26
N THR A 402 -10.73 -20.66 7.79
CA THR A 402 -10.86 -19.28 8.26
C THR A 402 -9.69 -18.43 7.78
N GLU A 403 -9.95 -17.20 7.35
CA GLU A 403 -8.92 -16.20 7.04
C GLU A 403 -9.17 -14.93 7.86
N ILE A 404 -8.27 -14.64 8.80
CA ILE A 404 -8.36 -13.47 9.68
C ILE A 404 -8.30 -12.18 8.85
N GLY A 405 -7.47 -12.15 7.82
CA GLY A 405 -7.33 -11.03 6.89
C GLY A 405 -8.31 -11.07 5.72
N SER A 406 -9.54 -11.57 5.92
CA SER A 406 -10.52 -11.71 4.83
C SER A 406 -10.81 -10.38 4.11
N ASP A 407 -10.68 -9.24 4.79
CA ASP A 407 -10.78 -7.88 4.21
C ASP A 407 -9.73 -7.60 3.12
N CYS A 408 -8.58 -8.27 3.18
CA CYS A 408 -7.51 -8.14 2.19
C CYS A 408 -7.80 -8.90 0.88
N LEU A 409 -8.83 -9.75 0.85
CA LEU A 409 -9.12 -10.60 -0.31
C LEU A 409 -9.56 -9.78 -1.51
N VAL A 410 -9.00 -10.11 -2.67
CA VAL A 410 -9.37 -9.58 -3.98
C VAL A 410 -9.69 -10.72 -4.94
N ASN A 411 -10.60 -10.49 -5.88
CA ASN A 411 -10.86 -11.41 -6.98
C ASN A 411 -9.87 -11.19 -8.13
N LYS A 412 -8.59 -11.48 -7.87
CA LYS A 412 -7.51 -11.30 -8.84
C LYS A 412 -6.37 -12.28 -8.58
N MET A 413 -6.33 -13.34 -9.37
CA MET A 413 -5.21 -14.29 -9.34
C MET A 413 -4.01 -13.74 -10.12
N MET A 414 -2.84 -13.76 -9.50
CA MET A 414 -1.58 -13.30 -10.08
C MET A 414 -0.54 -14.41 -10.01
N VAL A 415 0.12 -14.69 -11.13
CA VAL A 415 1.12 -15.75 -11.23
C VAL A 415 2.44 -15.20 -11.75
N VAL A 416 3.54 -15.86 -11.40
CA VAL A 416 4.91 -15.49 -11.81
C VAL A 416 5.41 -16.51 -12.84
N SER A 417 6.16 -16.01 -13.82
CA SER A 417 6.90 -16.81 -14.80
C SER A 417 8.38 -16.86 -14.43
N GLY A 418 9.12 -17.84 -14.95
CA GLY A 418 10.55 -18.10 -14.60
C GLY A 418 11.57 -16.98 -14.91
N LYS A 419 11.13 -15.77 -15.26
CA LYS A 419 11.95 -14.54 -15.33
C LYS A 419 11.53 -13.49 -14.30
N GLY A 420 10.80 -13.87 -13.25
CA GLY A 420 10.23 -12.95 -12.26
C GLY A 420 9.11 -12.05 -12.81
N LYS A 421 8.68 -12.22 -14.07
CA LYS A 421 7.57 -11.45 -14.66
C LYS A 421 6.24 -12.04 -14.21
N TRP A 422 5.33 -11.18 -13.78
CA TRP A 422 4.00 -11.60 -13.34
C TRP A 422 2.92 -11.30 -14.37
N SER A 423 1.82 -12.05 -14.31
CA SER A 423 0.62 -11.82 -15.11
C SER A 423 -0.64 -12.16 -14.31
N SER A 424 -1.78 -11.60 -14.69
CA SER A 424 -3.07 -11.98 -14.10
C SER A 424 -3.63 -13.21 -14.80
N VAL A 425 -4.15 -14.15 -14.02
CA VAL A 425 -4.91 -15.29 -14.53
C VAL A 425 -6.39 -15.00 -14.33
N ARG A 426 -7.17 -15.09 -15.41
CA ARG A 426 -8.63 -15.10 -15.32
C ARG A 426 -9.08 -16.55 -15.21
N GLU A 427 -10.13 -16.74 -14.43
CA GLU A 427 -10.90 -17.98 -14.45
C GLU A 427 -11.33 -18.27 -15.89
N SER A 428 -11.14 -19.52 -16.33
CA SER A 428 -11.73 -19.97 -17.57
C SER A 428 -13.23 -20.15 -17.34
N SER A 429 -14.03 -19.33 -18.01
CA SER A 429 -15.49 -19.46 -18.08
C SER A 429 -15.95 -20.83 -18.53
#